data_AF-A0A810LDH9-F1
#
_entry.id   AF-A0A810LDH9-F1
#
_cell.length_a   1.000
_cell.length_b   1.000
_cell.length_c   1.000
_cell.angle_alpha   90.00
_cell.angle_beta   90.00
_cell.angle_gamma   90.00
#
_symmetry.space_group_name_H-M   'P 1'
#
loop_
_entity.id
_entity.type
_entity.pdbx_description
1 polymer ?
#
loop_
_entity_poly.entity_id
_entity_poly.type
_entity_poly.pdbx_seq_one_letter_code
_entity_poly.pdbx_strand_id
1 'polypeptide(L)'
;MTGAIDSDDAVRALDARLRAHAAAADEIHDPIEFATAPAASPQFAAAVRGVARLERCTIPRLRRMLVSPTHLDARLTAFFSTWAYERYWIADRLDQLGAAYAAGDTAAAAESGGGVDRAAVRRDRRERVWLLGTAITTNLVGTPMVAVHVLQCLVDEWVLDEVYSALAGEVPDARSAELIEDIRRVKAEHAEILRLAFTLRRPAQGAGLRLVGAALRRISWPAEAGLGPMHIGALRRLVAGDTASLSRITERINALGLGEHRVALLAPRRSTVLRIRRVK
;
A
#
# COMPACT_ATOMS: atom_id res chain seq x y z
N MET A 1 -22.40 12.55 -23.84
CA MET A 1 -22.83 11.14 -23.87
C MET A 1 -21.73 10.30 -23.25
N THR A 2 -21.81 10.09 -21.93
CA THR A 2 -20.86 9.26 -21.20
C THR A 2 -21.63 8.00 -20.86
N GLY A 3 -21.36 6.91 -21.58
CA GLY A 3 -22.04 5.63 -21.37
C GLY A 3 -21.86 5.21 -19.91
N ALA A 4 -22.96 5.13 -19.18
CA ALA A 4 -22.97 4.40 -17.92
C ALA A 4 -22.59 2.96 -18.28
N ILE A 5 -21.37 2.55 -17.92
CA ILE A 5 -20.99 1.14 -17.97
C ILE A 5 -22.07 0.41 -17.18
N ASP A 6 -22.75 -0.52 -17.83
CA ASP A 6 -23.75 -1.36 -17.17
C ASP A 6 -23.09 -2.05 -15.97
N SER A 7 -23.80 -2.12 -14.84
CA SER A 7 -23.25 -2.75 -13.62
C SER A 7 -22.77 -4.17 -13.91
N ASP A 8 -23.44 -4.86 -14.83
CA ASP A 8 -23.06 -6.20 -15.27
C ASP A 8 -21.76 -6.23 -16.07
N ASP A 9 -21.50 -5.21 -16.92
CA ASP A 9 -20.22 -5.08 -17.63
C ASP A 9 -19.07 -4.81 -16.69
N ALA A 10 -19.28 -3.95 -15.68
CA ALA A 10 -18.26 -3.67 -14.67
C ALA A 10 -17.94 -4.89 -13.81
N VAL A 11 -18.94 -5.71 -13.47
CA VAL A 11 -18.74 -6.99 -12.77
C VAL A 11 -17.98 -7.97 -13.65
N ARG A 12 -18.36 -8.13 -14.94
CA ARG A 12 -17.64 -8.98 -15.89
C ARG A 12 -16.18 -8.56 -16.05
N ALA A 13 -15.92 -7.25 -16.14
CA ALA A 13 -14.57 -6.71 -16.23
C ALA A 13 -13.73 -7.05 -14.99
N LEU A 14 -14.29 -6.88 -13.79
CA LEU A 14 -13.62 -7.29 -12.56
C LEU A 14 -13.35 -8.80 -12.53
N ASP A 15 -14.32 -9.63 -12.90
CA ASP A 15 -14.18 -11.09 -12.88
C ASP A 15 -13.17 -11.63 -13.89
N ALA A 16 -13.10 -11.03 -15.08
CA ALA A 16 -12.07 -11.36 -16.06
C ALA A 16 -10.67 -11.03 -15.53
N ARG A 17 -10.54 -9.85 -14.91
CA ARG A 17 -9.27 -9.36 -14.40
C ARG A 17 -8.77 -10.12 -13.17
N LEU A 18 -9.67 -10.48 -12.25
CA LEU A 18 -9.36 -11.36 -11.12
C LEU A 18 -8.86 -12.73 -11.57
N ARG A 19 -9.46 -13.32 -12.61
CA ARG A 19 -9.01 -14.61 -13.16
C ARG A 19 -7.62 -14.49 -13.81
N ALA A 20 -7.40 -13.45 -14.60
CA ALA A 20 -6.09 -13.18 -15.20
C ALA A 20 -5.01 -12.97 -14.13
N HIS A 21 -5.33 -12.19 -13.11
CA HIS A 21 -4.45 -11.92 -11.97
C HIS A 21 -4.09 -13.20 -11.20
N ALA A 22 -5.08 -14.02 -10.86
CA ALA A 22 -4.84 -15.29 -10.17
C ALA A 22 -3.97 -16.26 -10.99
N ALA A 23 -4.06 -16.22 -12.32
CA ALA A 23 -3.24 -17.04 -13.21
C ALA A 23 -1.79 -16.54 -13.34
N ALA A 24 -1.56 -15.24 -13.19
CA ALA A 24 -0.24 -14.61 -13.33
C ALA A 24 0.57 -14.53 -12.03
N ALA A 25 -0.04 -14.81 -10.88
CA ALA A 25 0.55 -14.60 -9.56
C ALA A 25 1.81 -15.45 -9.25
N ASP A 26 2.15 -16.42 -10.12
CA ASP A 26 3.28 -17.35 -9.96
C ASP A 26 4.62 -16.75 -10.47
N GLU A 27 4.62 -15.58 -11.11
CA GLU A 27 5.78 -15.07 -11.86
C GLU A 27 6.87 -14.37 -11.01
N ILE A 28 6.68 -14.12 -9.70
CA ILE A 28 7.62 -13.33 -8.86
C ILE A 28 8.53 -14.22 -7.97
N HIS A 29 8.48 -15.54 -8.08
CA HIS A 29 9.10 -16.48 -7.12
C HIS A 29 10.55 -16.87 -7.39
N ASP A 30 11.14 -16.48 -8.52
CA ASP A 30 12.50 -16.90 -8.88
C ASP A 30 13.61 -16.19 -8.07
N PRO A 31 14.42 -16.91 -7.27
CA PRO A 31 15.54 -16.35 -6.50
C PRO A 31 16.38 -15.37 -7.32
N ILE A 32 16.59 -14.15 -6.81
CA ILE A 32 17.42 -13.16 -7.50
C ILE A 32 18.80 -13.21 -6.88
N GLU A 33 19.74 -13.79 -7.62
CA GLU A 33 21.15 -13.66 -7.30
C GLU A 33 21.63 -12.25 -7.68
N PHE A 34 21.61 -11.32 -6.73
CA PHE A 34 22.29 -10.05 -6.92
C PHE A 34 23.81 -10.30 -6.92
N ALA A 35 24.41 -10.43 -8.10
CA ALA A 35 25.85 -10.34 -8.26
C ALA A 35 26.29 -9.02 -7.61
N THR A 36 27.33 -9.07 -6.76
CA THR A 36 27.89 -7.95 -5.95
C THR A 36 27.38 -6.59 -6.40
N ALA A 37 26.22 -6.18 -5.87
CA ALA A 37 25.60 -4.94 -6.27
C ALA A 37 26.54 -3.79 -5.88
N PRO A 38 26.69 -2.74 -6.71
CA PRO A 38 27.48 -1.59 -6.31
C PRO A 38 26.93 -1.03 -5.00
N ALA A 39 27.82 -0.65 -4.07
CA ALA A 39 27.40 -0.09 -2.80
C ALA A 39 26.49 1.11 -3.03
N ALA A 40 25.24 1.04 -2.57
CA ALA A 40 24.31 2.15 -2.64
C ALA A 40 24.46 3.05 -1.41
N SER A 41 23.91 4.27 -1.49
CA SER A 41 23.85 5.13 -0.32
C SER A 41 23.09 4.44 0.83
N PRO A 42 23.53 4.58 2.10
CA PRO A 42 22.79 4.03 3.25
C PRO A 42 21.33 4.49 3.30
N GLN A 43 21.05 5.69 2.80
CA GLN A 43 19.70 6.25 2.70
C GLN A 43 18.85 5.50 1.67
N PHE A 44 19.42 5.10 0.53
CA PHE A 44 18.72 4.28 -0.47
C PHE A 44 18.43 2.87 0.08
N ALA A 45 19.42 2.21 0.69
CA ALA A 45 19.20 0.91 1.34
C ALA A 45 18.14 0.98 2.46
N ALA A 46 18.13 2.06 3.25
CA ALA A 46 17.09 2.31 4.25
C ALA A 46 15.71 2.58 3.62
N ALA A 47 15.64 3.20 2.45
CA ALA A 47 14.38 3.38 1.73
C ALA A 47 13.84 2.04 1.24
N VAL A 48 14.66 1.23 0.58
CA VAL A 48 14.31 -0.12 0.09
C VAL A 48 13.78 -1.00 1.23
N ARG A 49 14.50 -1.09 2.35
CA ARG A 49 14.02 -1.81 3.55
C ARG A 49 12.75 -1.20 4.15
N GLY A 50 12.59 0.11 4.04
CA GLY A 50 11.37 0.80 4.44
C GLY A 50 10.15 0.37 3.61
N VAL A 51 10.33 0.25 2.29
CA VAL A 51 9.30 -0.26 1.37
C VAL A 51 9.03 -1.74 1.61
N ALA A 52 10.05 -2.58 1.79
CA ALA A 52 9.89 -3.99 2.14
C ALA A 52 8.98 -4.16 3.36
N ARG A 53 9.24 -3.38 4.42
CA ARG A 53 8.38 -3.37 5.62
C ARG A 53 6.95 -2.91 5.34
N LEU A 54 6.73 -1.95 4.44
CA LEU A 54 5.39 -1.54 4.05
C LEU A 54 4.63 -2.67 3.34
N GLU A 55 5.32 -3.38 2.45
CA GLU A 55 4.76 -4.54 1.75
C GLU A 55 4.41 -5.68 2.72
N ARG A 56 5.23 -5.92 3.76
CA ARG A 56 4.92 -6.90 4.82
C ARG A 56 3.73 -6.50 5.72
N CYS A 57 3.36 -5.21 5.76
CA CYS A 57 2.25 -4.73 6.61
C CYS A 57 0.86 -5.03 6.07
N THR A 58 0.78 -5.85 5.03
CA THR A 58 -0.43 -6.44 4.46
C THR A 58 -1.19 -7.32 5.46
N ILE A 59 -0.50 -8.19 6.22
CA ILE A 59 -1.15 -9.17 7.11
C ILE A 59 -1.99 -8.50 8.23
N PRO A 60 -1.48 -7.51 8.99
CA PRO A 60 -2.30 -6.79 9.96
C PRO A 60 -3.54 -6.12 9.33
N ARG A 61 -3.42 -5.62 8.10
CA ARG A 61 -4.53 -5.01 7.37
C ARG A 61 -5.60 -6.04 7.00
N LEU A 62 -5.20 -7.20 6.47
CA LEU A 62 -6.15 -8.28 6.17
C LEU A 62 -6.89 -8.76 7.41
N ARG A 63 -6.22 -8.84 8.57
CA ARG A 63 -6.88 -9.18 9.83
C ARG A 63 -8.05 -8.23 10.16
N ARG A 64 -7.90 -6.93 9.88
CA ARG A 64 -8.99 -5.94 10.05
C ARG A 64 -10.15 -6.21 9.09
N MET A 65 -9.86 -6.61 7.85
CA MET A 65 -10.87 -6.90 6.84
C MET A 65 -11.65 -8.18 7.15
N LEU A 66 -10.97 -9.21 7.67
CA LEU A 66 -11.57 -10.50 8.03
C LEU A 66 -12.64 -10.40 9.13
N VAL A 67 -12.51 -9.43 10.05
CA VAL A 67 -13.49 -9.21 11.13
C VAL A 67 -14.59 -8.21 10.76
N SER A 68 -14.71 -7.86 9.48
CA SER A 68 -15.66 -6.88 8.95
C SER A 68 -16.49 -7.48 7.81
N PRO A 69 -17.59 -6.86 7.36
CA PRO A 69 -18.38 -7.38 6.23
C PRO A 69 -17.60 -7.64 4.94
N THR A 70 -16.38 -7.10 4.79
CA THR A 70 -15.49 -7.37 3.65
C THR A 70 -15.21 -8.86 3.44
N HIS A 71 -15.15 -9.68 4.50
CA HIS A 71 -14.89 -11.12 4.35
C HIS A 71 -16.03 -11.89 3.66
N LEU A 72 -17.24 -11.32 3.63
CA LEU A 72 -18.40 -11.92 2.97
C LEU A 72 -18.37 -11.72 1.44
N ASP A 73 -17.47 -10.89 0.93
CA ASP A 73 -17.31 -10.64 -0.50
C ASP A 73 -16.30 -11.63 -1.11
N ALA A 74 -16.80 -12.68 -1.75
CA ALA A 74 -15.98 -13.75 -2.30
C ALA A 74 -14.91 -13.25 -3.30
N ARG A 75 -15.22 -12.20 -4.09
CA ARG A 75 -14.27 -11.63 -5.06
C ARG A 75 -13.12 -10.93 -4.36
N LEU A 76 -13.42 -10.15 -3.32
CA LEU A 76 -12.39 -9.50 -2.52
C LEU A 76 -11.58 -10.51 -1.71
N THR A 77 -12.20 -11.55 -1.17
CA THR A 77 -11.49 -12.61 -0.46
C THR A 77 -10.51 -13.35 -1.38
N ALA A 78 -10.94 -13.68 -2.61
CA ALA A 78 -10.06 -14.27 -3.62
C ALA A 78 -8.90 -13.33 -3.97
N PHE A 79 -9.21 -12.07 -4.30
CA PHE A 79 -8.19 -11.05 -4.58
C PHE A 79 -7.19 -10.89 -3.45
N PHE A 80 -7.66 -10.67 -2.22
CA PHE A 80 -6.80 -10.39 -1.07
C PHE A 80 -5.91 -11.57 -0.69
N SER A 81 -6.32 -12.80 -1.03
CA SER A 81 -5.48 -13.99 -0.83
C SER A 81 -4.28 -13.97 -1.78
N THR A 82 -4.52 -13.79 -3.08
CA THR A 82 -3.45 -13.65 -4.10
C THR A 82 -2.58 -12.42 -3.84
N TRP A 83 -3.21 -11.28 -3.59
CA TRP A 83 -2.52 -10.02 -3.30
C TRP A 83 -1.58 -10.13 -2.09
N ALA A 84 -1.99 -10.80 -1.01
CA ALA A 84 -1.13 -10.98 0.14
C ALA A 84 0.08 -11.88 -0.13
N TYR A 85 -0.12 -12.90 -0.95
CA TYR A 85 0.95 -13.78 -1.40
C TYR A 85 1.99 -13.02 -2.24
N GLU A 86 1.55 -12.22 -3.22
CA GLU A 86 2.47 -11.41 -4.02
C GLU A 86 3.17 -10.34 -3.17
N ARG A 87 2.45 -9.65 -2.28
CA ARG A 87 3.07 -8.65 -1.38
C ARG A 87 4.10 -9.26 -0.44
N TYR A 88 3.92 -10.52 -0.02
CA TYR A 88 4.93 -11.24 0.73
C TYR A 88 6.22 -11.43 -0.08
N TRP A 89 6.10 -11.89 -1.32
CA TRP A 89 7.26 -12.11 -2.19
C TRP A 89 7.93 -10.81 -2.62
N ILE A 90 7.16 -9.78 -2.97
CA ILE A 90 7.70 -8.43 -3.25
C ILE A 90 8.52 -7.95 -2.05
N ALA A 91 7.99 -8.06 -0.83
CA ALA A 91 8.73 -7.68 0.37
C ALA A 91 10.03 -8.47 0.53
N ASP A 92 9.99 -9.77 0.24
CA ASP A 92 11.16 -10.64 0.32
C ASP A 92 12.24 -10.24 -0.68
N ARG A 93 11.88 -9.92 -1.92
CA ARG A 93 12.80 -9.38 -2.93
C ARG A 93 13.44 -8.08 -2.50
N LEU A 94 12.64 -7.16 -1.95
CA LEU A 94 13.15 -5.88 -1.50
C LEU A 94 14.09 -6.04 -0.30
N ASP A 95 13.85 -7.01 0.59
CA ASP A 95 14.78 -7.31 1.67
C ASP A 95 16.09 -7.91 1.14
N GLN A 96 16.04 -8.83 0.17
CA GLN A 96 17.24 -9.36 -0.51
C GLN A 96 18.03 -8.23 -1.21
N LEU A 97 17.33 -7.37 -1.95
CA LEU A 97 17.91 -6.20 -2.62
C LEU A 97 18.56 -5.23 -1.61
N GLY A 98 17.84 -4.90 -0.55
CA GLY A 98 18.31 -4.03 0.52
C GLY A 98 19.50 -4.61 1.29
N ALA A 99 19.60 -5.94 1.40
CA ALA A 99 20.75 -6.64 1.96
C ALA A 99 21.96 -6.60 1.01
N ALA A 100 21.75 -6.83 -0.29
CA ALA A 100 22.81 -6.75 -1.30
C ALA A 100 23.47 -5.36 -1.31
N TYR A 101 22.68 -4.28 -1.24
CA TYR A 101 23.21 -2.92 -1.17
C TYR A 101 23.89 -2.57 0.16
N ALA A 102 23.56 -3.29 1.24
CA ALA A 102 24.17 -3.09 2.55
C ALA A 102 25.43 -3.93 2.77
N ALA A 103 25.64 -5.01 2.00
CA ALA A 103 26.82 -5.86 2.10
C ALA A 103 28.14 -5.14 1.75
N GLY A 104 28.06 -3.99 1.07
CA GLY A 104 29.21 -3.08 0.84
C GLY A 104 29.54 -2.16 2.03
N ASP A 105 28.73 -2.16 3.10
CA ASP A 105 28.90 -1.30 4.28
C ASP A 105 28.95 -2.16 5.56
N THR A 106 30.16 -2.52 5.98
CA THR A 106 30.41 -3.41 7.14
C THR A 106 29.93 -2.84 8.48
N ALA A 107 29.47 -1.59 8.54
CA ALA A 107 28.92 -0.98 9.76
C ALA A 107 27.40 -1.19 9.93
N ALA A 108 26.66 -1.53 8.86
CA ALA A 108 25.20 -1.59 8.89
C ALA A 108 24.61 -2.96 9.29
N ALA A 109 25.44 -4.00 9.41
CA ALA A 109 25.03 -5.38 9.70
C ALA A 109 24.63 -5.62 11.18
N ALA A 110 24.78 -4.63 12.08
CA ALA A 110 24.58 -4.79 13.51
C ALA A 110 23.13 -4.54 14.01
N GLU A 111 22.20 -4.08 13.17
CA GLU A 111 20.82 -3.77 13.60
C GLU A 111 19.81 -4.92 13.43
N SER A 112 20.25 -6.12 13.04
CA SER A 112 19.46 -7.35 13.10
C SER A 112 19.55 -8.00 14.50
N GLY A 113 19.34 -7.21 15.55
CA GLY A 113 19.30 -7.67 16.94
C GLY A 113 17.89 -8.02 17.40
N GLY A 114 17.61 -9.32 17.61
CA GLY A 114 16.36 -9.88 18.10
C GLY A 114 16.02 -9.49 19.55
N GLY A 115 15.56 -8.25 19.75
CA GLY A 115 14.88 -7.82 20.96
C GLY A 115 13.37 -7.86 20.77
N VAL A 116 12.63 -8.36 21.76
CA VAL A 116 11.17 -8.19 21.82
C VAL A 116 10.87 -6.69 21.91
N ASP A 117 10.50 -6.07 20.80
CA ASP A 117 10.09 -4.68 20.76
C ASP A 117 8.81 -4.52 21.60
N ARG A 118 8.99 -3.99 22.83
CA ARG A 118 7.89 -3.73 23.76
C ARG A 118 6.87 -2.74 23.16
N ALA A 119 7.28 -1.90 22.20
CA ALA A 119 6.37 -1.05 21.45
C ALA A 119 5.54 -1.88 20.46
N ALA A 120 6.13 -2.84 19.76
CA ALA A 120 5.42 -3.80 18.90
C ALA A 120 4.42 -4.66 19.69
N VAL A 121 4.79 -5.16 20.88
CA VAL A 121 3.86 -5.92 21.74
C VAL A 121 2.69 -5.06 22.25
N ARG A 122 2.96 -3.81 22.62
CA ARG A 122 1.92 -2.85 23.00
C ARG A 122 1.04 -2.45 21.82
N ARG A 123 1.60 -2.38 20.61
CA ARG A 123 0.87 -2.14 19.34
C ARG A 123 -0.06 -3.31 19.03
N ASP A 124 0.42 -4.56 19.12
CA ASP A 124 -0.39 -5.76 18.91
C ASP A 124 -1.56 -5.85 19.92
N ARG A 125 -1.31 -5.54 21.20
CA ARG A 125 -2.40 -5.48 22.21
C ARG A 125 -3.42 -4.39 21.92
N ARG A 126 -2.98 -3.17 21.57
CA ARG A 126 -3.88 -2.07 21.17
C ARG A 126 -4.66 -2.42 19.91
N GLU A 127 -4.01 -3.07 18.95
CA GLU A 127 -4.62 -3.53 17.72
C GLU A 127 -5.69 -4.59 17.99
N ARG A 128 -5.45 -5.57 18.86
CA ARG A 128 -6.48 -6.56 19.26
C ARG A 128 -7.71 -5.91 19.91
N VAL A 129 -7.51 -4.95 20.82
CA VAL A 129 -8.62 -4.24 21.48
C VAL A 129 -9.37 -3.35 20.48
N TRP A 130 -8.65 -2.69 19.59
CA TRP A 130 -9.24 -1.89 18.52
C TRP A 130 -9.99 -2.76 17.51
N LEU A 131 -9.49 -3.95 17.17
CA LEU A 131 -10.13 -4.92 16.28
C LEU A 131 -11.48 -5.38 16.84
N LEU A 132 -11.58 -5.65 18.14
CA LEU A 132 -12.87 -6.01 18.77
C LEU A 132 -13.89 -4.86 18.72
N GLY A 133 -13.47 -3.63 19.06
CA GLY A 133 -14.36 -2.47 19.00
C GLY A 133 -14.76 -2.08 17.57
N THR A 134 -13.85 -2.31 16.61
CA THR A 134 -14.08 -2.03 15.19
C THR A 134 -15.00 -3.08 14.58
N ALA A 135 -14.81 -4.38 14.86
CA ALA A 135 -15.67 -5.45 14.34
C ALA A 135 -17.16 -5.22 14.66
N ILE A 136 -17.47 -4.80 15.89
CA ILE A 136 -18.84 -4.48 16.34
C ILE A 136 -19.40 -3.27 15.57
N THR A 137 -18.61 -2.21 15.43
CA THR A 137 -19.04 -0.99 14.73
C THR A 137 -19.11 -1.16 13.21
N THR A 138 -18.22 -1.94 12.59
CA THR A 138 -18.21 -2.20 11.14
C THR A 138 -19.32 -3.14 10.69
N ASN A 139 -19.70 -4.12 11.52
CA ASN A 139 -20.86 -4.97 11.25
C ASN A 139 -22.17 -4.17 11.31
N LEU A 140 -22.26 -3.14 12.14
CA LEU A 140 -23.41 -2.22 12.19
C LEU A 140 -23.47 -1.28 10.96
N VAL A 141 -22.33 -0.95 10.35
CA VAL A 141 -22.25 -0.01 9.22
C VAL A 141 -22.52 -0.67 7.86
N GLY A 142 -22.28 -1.97 7.73
CA GLY A 142 -22.66 -2.76 6.54
C GLY A 142 -21.80 -2.51 5.29
N THR A 143 -22.39 -2.68 4.11
CA THR A 143 -21.73 -2.64 2.78
C THR A 143 -20.83 -1.43 2.51
N PRO A 144 -21.13 -0.19 2.96
CA PRO A 144 -20.23 0.95 2.81
C PRO A 144 -18.84 0.76 3.41
N MET A 145 -18.68 -0.09 4.43
CA MET A 145 -17.36 -0.41 4.98
C MET A 145 -16.46 -1.14 3.99
N VAL A 146 -17.04 -1.94 3.09
CA VAL A 146 -16.27 -2.63 2.07
C VAL A 146 -15.61 -1.62 1.14
N ALA A 147 -16.36 -0.60 0.70
CA ALA A 147 -15.80 0.50 -0.10
C ALA A 147 -14.72 1.29 0.66
N VAL A 148 -14.87 1.47 1.97
CA VAL A 148 -13.84 2.11 2.81
C VAL A 148 -12.53 1.30 2.80
N HIS A 149 -12.60 -0.02 3.02
CA HIS A 149 -11.40 -0.86 3.06
C HIS A 149 -10.71 -0.92 1.69
N VAL A 150 -11.48 -1.09 0.61
CA VAL A 150 -10.93 -1.09 -0.75
C VAL A 150 -10.28 0.26 -1.07
N LEU A 151 -10.90 1.38 -0.67
CA LEU A 151 -10.34 2.71 -0.87
C LEU A 151 -9.01 2.90 -0.13
N GLN A 152 -8.90 2.40 1.09
CA GLN A 152 -7.66 2.49 1.86
C GLN A 152 -6.53 1.70 1.18
N CYS A 153 -6.81 0.50 0.65
CA CYS A 153 -5.84 -0.25 -0.13
C CYS A 153 -5.48 0.47 -1.43
N LEU A 154 -6.47 1.00 -2.17
CA LEU A 154 -6.22 1.71 -3.43
C LEU A 154 -5.31 2.92 -3.25
N VAL A 155 -5.55 3.72 -2.22
CA VAL A 155 -4.68 4.87 -1.90
C VAL A 155 -3.27 4.42 -1.51
N ASP A 156 -3.13 3.31 -0.78
CA ASP A 156 -1.82 2.73 -0.45
C ASP A 156 -1.05 2.32 -1.71
N GLU A 157 -1.71 1.65 -2.67
CA GLU A 157 -1.10 1.28 -3.96
C GLU A 157 -0.69 2.51 -4.77
N TRP A 158 -1.49 3.58 -4.81
CA TRP A 158 -1.09 4.82 -5.50
C TRP A 158 0.08 5.53 -4.85
N VAL A 159 0.17 5.53 -3.52
CA VAL A 159 1.33 6.09 -2.82
C VAL A 159 2.56 5.23 -3.06
N LEU A 160 2.42 3.90 -3.04
CA LEU A 160 3.52 2.98 -3.34
C LEU A 160 4.00 3.08 -4.79
N ASP A 161 3.11 3.27 -5.76
CA ASP A 161 3.49 3.51 -7.17
C ASP A 161 4.45 4.71 -7.29
N GLU A 162 4.16 5.82 -6.60
CA GLU A 162 5.05 6.98 -6.57
C GLU A 162 6.39 6.69 -5.88
N VAL A 163 6.38 5.90 -4.80
CA VAL A 163 7.60 5.47 -4.11
C VAL A 163 8.46 4.57 -4.99
N TYR A 164 7.86 3.59 -5.67
CA TYR A 164 8.56 2.72 -6.61
C TYR A 164 9.07 3.50 -7.83
N SER A 165 8.32 4.50 -8.30
CA SER A 165 8.80 5.38 -9.37
C SER A 165 10.03 6.18 -8.96
N ALA A 166 10.05 6.70 -7.74
CA ALA A 166 11.23 7.38 -7.20
C ALA A 166 12.40 6.41 -6.99
N LEU A 167 12.13 5.19 -6.51
CA LEU A 167 13.15 4.15 -6.36
C LEU A 167 13.77 3.79 -7.71
N ALA A 168 12.96 3.55 -8.75
CA ALA A 168 13.41 3.22 -10.10
C ALA A 168 14.41 4.25 -10.66
N GLY A 169 14.21 5.53 -10.35
CA GLY A 169 15.11 6.61 -10.76
C GLY A 169 16.43 6.71 -9.98
N GLU A 170 16.55 6.03 -8.83
CA GLU A 170 17.74 6.03 -7.97
C GLU A 170 18.51 4.68 -8.00
N VAL A 171 17.97 3.64 -8.67
CA VAL A 171 18.61 2.33 -8.73
C VAL A 171 19.94 2.41 -9.49
N PRO A 172 21.06 1.90 -8.95
CA PRO A 172 22.38 2.03 -9.56
C PRO A 172 22.65 1.04 -10.71
N ASP A 173 21.86 -0.02 -10.87
CA ASP A 173 22.11 -1.11 -11.81
C ASP A 173 20.83 -1.55 -12.55
N ALA A 174 21.01 -2.07 -13.77
CA ALA A 174 19.91 -2.44 -14.67
C ALA A 174 19.05 -3.58 -14.12
N ARG A 175 19.66 -4.59 -13.49
CA ARG A 175 18.94 -5.76 -12.97
C ARG A 175 17.98 -5.36 -11.85
N SER A 176 18.43 -4.50 -10.95
CA SER A 176 17.59 -3.99 -9.88
C SER A 176 16.51 -3.05 -10.43
N ALA A 177 16.78 -2.32 -11.51
CA ALA A 177 15.78 -1.49 -12.18
C ALA A 177 14.68 -2.36 -12.84
N GLU A 178 15.06 -3.46 -13.50
CA GLU A 178 14.14 -4.47 -14.03
C GLU A 178 13.24 -5.04 -12.94
N LEU A 179 13.81 -5.46 -11.80
CA LEU A 179 13.03 -5.93 -10.65
C LEU A 179 12.00 -4.90 -10.17
N ILE A 180 12.42 -3.64 -10.02
CA ILE A 180 11.50 -2.58 -9.59
C ILE A 180 10.38 -2.39 -10.63
N GLU A 181 10.68 -2.43 -11.92
CA GLU A 181 9.67 -2.30 -12.97
C GLU A 181 8.69 -3.49 -13.02
N ASP A 182 9.18 -4.72 -12.82
CA ASP A 182 8.33 -5.90 -12.71
C ASP A 182 7.39 -5.80 -11.50
N ILE A 183 7.91 -5.37 -10.35
CA ILE A 183 7.08 -5.08 -9.17
C ILE A 183 6.03 -4.02 -9.51
N ARG A 184 6.40 -2.93 -10.19
CA ARG A 184 5.47 -1.87 -10.57
C ARG A 184 4.36 -2.37 -11.49
N ARG A 185 4.64 -3.27 -12.43
CA ARG A 185 3.63 -3.87 -13.31
C ARG A 185 2.57 -4.62 -12.49
N VAL A 186 3.01 -5.42 -11.52
CA VAL A 186 2.11 -6.15 -10.62
C VAL A 186 1.32 -5.19 -9.73
N LYS A 187 1.96 -4.15 -9.18
CA LYS A 187 1.29 -3.13 -8.37
C LYS A 187 0.26 -2.32 -9.17
N ALA A 188 0.53 -2.03 -10.44
CA ALA A 188 -0.42 -1.36 -11.33
C ALA A 188 -1.68 -2.22 -11.55
N GLU A 189 -1.51 -3.53 -11.67
CA GLU A 189 -2.63 -4.48 -11.75
C GLU A 189 -3.46 -4.49 -10.44
N HIS A 190 -2.80 -4.51 -9.29
CA HIS A 190 -3.47 -4.39 -7.98
C HIS A 190 -4.30 -3.12 -7.88
N ALA A 191 -3.73 -1.98 -8.27
CA ALA A 191 -4.40 -0.69 -8.23
C ALA A 191 -5.65 -0.67 -9.10
N GLU A 192 -5.62 -1.29 -10.29
CA GLU A 192 -6.78 -1.35 -11.17
C GLU A 192 -7.89 -2.27 -10.64
N ILE A 193 -7.55 -3.45 -10.14
CA ILE A 193 -8.52 -4.35 -9.51
C ILE A 193 -9.20 -3.63 -8.34
N LEU A 194 -8.43 -2.95 -7.49
CA LEU A 194 -8.95 -2.17 -6.38
C LEU A 194 -9.83 -1.00 -6.84
N ARG A 195 -9.47 -0.31 -7.94
CA ARG A 195 -10.27 0.78 -8.51
C ARG A 195 -11.62 0.29 -9.04
N LEU A 196 -11.64 -0.81 -9.78
CA LEU A 196 -12.87 -1.45 -10.25
C LEU A 196 -13.72 -1.93 -9.07
N ALA A 197 -13.09 -2.60 -8.11
CA ALA A 197 -13.77 -3.08 -6.92
C ALA A 197 -14.37 -1.95 -6.08
N PHE A 198 -13.67 -0.81 -5.99
CA PHE A 198 -14.17 0.39 -5.32
C PHE A 198 -15.37 0.96 -6.06
N THR A 199 -15.26 1.14 -7.38
CA THR A 199 -16.35 1.70 -8.21
C THR A 199 -17.65 0.92 -8.05
N LEU A 200 -17.58 -0.42 -8.07
CA LEU A 200 -18.74 -1.30 -7.91
C LEU A 200 -19.40 -1.23 -6.52
N ARG A 201 -18.63 -0.88 -5.49
CA ARG A 201 -19.08 -0.92 -4.08
C ARG A 201 -19.33 0.46 -3.49
N ARG A 202 -18.90 1.51 -4.19
CA ARG A 202 -19.06 2.90 -3.76
C ARG A 202 -20.55 3.26 -3.74
N PRO A 203 -21.08 3.73 -2.61
CA PRO A 203 -22.45 4.24 -2.57
C PRO A 203 -22.62 5.42 -3.53
N ALA A 204 -23.70 5.46 -4.31
CA ALA A 204 -23.94 6.56 -5.24
C ALA A 204 -24.13 7.92 -4.54
N GLN A 205 -24.77 7.92 -3.37
CA GLN A 205 -25.08 9.13 -2.59
C GLN A 205 -25.39 8.82 -1.12
N GLY A 206 -25.62 9.86 -0.32
CA GLY A 206 -26.10 9.74 1.07
C GLY A 206 -25.01 9.48 2.12
N ALA A 207 -25.43 8.96 3.27
CA ALA A 207 -24.56 8.78 4.44
C ALA A 207 -23.38 7.83 4.18
N GLY A 208 -23.58 6.78 3.39
CA GLY A 208 -22.51 5.85 2.99
C GLY A 208 -21.41 6.53 2.17
N LEU A 209 -21.76 7.37 1.19
CA LEU A 209 -20.77 8.13 0.42
C LEU A 209 -20.00 9.12 1.31
N ARG A 210 -20.69 9.78 2.26
CA ARG A 210 -20.07 10.68 3.23
C ARG A 210 -19.08 9.94 4.14
N LEU A 211 -19.41 8.71 4.55
CA LEU A 211 -18.51 7.85 5.32
C LEU A 211 -17.24 7.53 4.53
N VAL A 212 -17.38 7.12 3.27
CA VAL A 212 -16.25 6.83 2.37
C VAL A 212 -15.35 8.07 2.22
N GLY A 213 -15.93 9.24 1.94
CA GLY A 213 -15.17 10.49 1.87
C GLY A 213 -14.57 10.94 3.21
N ALA A 214 -15.14 10.53 4.34
CA ALA A 214 -14.56 10.75 5.66
C ALA A 214 -13.37 9.83 5.95
N ALA A 215 -13.40 8.60 5.44
CA ALA A 215 -12.31 7.65 5.58
C ALA A 215 -11.02 8.13 4.91
N LEU A 216 -11.11 8.77 3.73
CA LEU A 216 -9.96 9.39 3.06
C LEU A 216 -9.17 10.32 3.98
N ARG A 217 -9.87 11.17 4.74
CA ARG A 217 -9.24 12.15 5.64
C ARG A 217 -8.54 11.52 6.84
N ARG A 218 -8.84 10.24 7.12
CA ARG A 218 -8.22 9.46 8.20
C ARG A 218 -6.99 8.69 7.71
N ILE A 219 -6.76 8.62 6.40
CA ILE A 219 -5.57 7.98 5.85
C ILE A 219 -4.33 8.78 6.27
N SER A 220 -3.37 8.02 6.78
CA SER A 220 -2.12 8.51 7.36
C SER A 220 -1.03 7.55 6.91
N TRP A 221 -0.18 7.96 5.98
CA TRP A 221 0.86 7.10 5.42
C TRP A 221 2.26 7.61 5.80
N PRO A 222 3.22 6.77 6.22
CA PRO A 222 3.18 5.31 6.38
C PRO A 222 2.84 4.88 7.84
N ALA A 223 1.64 5.13 8.34
CA ALA A 223 1.35 4.92 9.78
C ALA A 223 1.31 3.45 10.20
N GLU A 224 0.94 2.56 9.28
CA GLU A 224 0.63 1.16 9.62
C GLU A 224 1.88 0.32 9.85
N ALA A 225 3.01 0.68 9.24
CA ALA A 225 4.21 -0.16 9.22
C ALA A 225 5.17 -0.03 10.42
N GLY A 226 4.86 0.84 11.39
CA GLY A 226 5.68 0.98 12.59
C GLY A 226 7.15 1.32 12.29
N LEU A 227 7.40 1.99 11.16
CA LEU A 227 8.74 2.29 10.69
C LEU A 227 9.49 3.18 11.69
N GLY A 228 10.77 2.84 11.91
CA GLY A 228 11.68 3.68 12.67
C GLY A 228 12.00 5.00 11.94
N PRO A 229 12.52 6.03 12.64
CA PRO A 229 12.76 7.37 12.08
C PRO A 229 13.63 7.38 10.82
N MET A 230 14.64 6.51 10.75
CA MET A 230 15.52 6.37 9.58
C MET A 230 14.74 6.00 8.31
N HIS A 231 13.92 4.94 8.36
CA HIS A 231 13.14 4.47 7.22
C HIS A 231 12.10 5.52 6.79
N ILE A 232 11.44 6.18 7.75
CA ILE A 232 10.51 7.29 7.48
C ILE A 232 11.24 8.44 6.78
N GLY A 233 12.44 8.81 7.26
CA GLY A 233 13.26 9.86 6.67
C GLY A 233 13.67 9.54 5.23
N ALA A 234 14.07 8.30 4.97
CA ALA A 234 14.47 7.82 3.66
C ALA A 234 13.29 7.82 2.66
N LEU A 235 12.14 7.24 3.05
CA LEU A 235 10.92 7.27 2.22
C LEU A 235 10.43 8.70 1.98
N ARG A 236 10.52 9.57 2.99
CA ARG A 236 10.16 10.98 2.84
C ARG A 236 11.06 11.66 1.82
N ARG A 237 12.36 11.40 1.80
CA ARG A 237 13.26 11.99 0.80
C ARG A 237 12.82 11.64 -0.62
N LEU A 238 12.47 10.36 -0.86
CA LEU A 238 11.97 9.90 -2.15
C LEU A 238 10.70 10.64 -2.58
N VAL A 239 9.71 10.76 -1.69
CA VAL A 239 8.40 11.34 -2.04
C VAL A 239 8.37 12.88 -1.94
N ALA A 240 9.13 13.48 -1.02
CA ALA A 240 9.12 14.93 -0.80
C ALA A 240 9.91 15.71 -1.84
N GLY A 241 10.80 15.06 -2.58
CA GLY A 241 11.51 15.66 -3.71
C GLY A 241 10.59 15.92 -4.91
N ASP A 242 9.47 15.21 -5.02
CA ASP A 242 8.58 15.28 -6.18
C ASP A 242 7.19 15.82 -5.83
N THR A 243 7.03 17.15 -5.96
CA THR A 243 5.70 17.78 -5.86
C THR A 243 4.72 17.27 -6.92
N ALA A 244 5.21 16.76 -8.05
CA ALA A 244 4.37 16.16 -9.08
C ALA A 244 3.79 14.81 -8.62
N SER A 245 4.51 14.00 -7.84
CA SER A 245 3.94 12.79 -7.20
C SER A 245 2.73 13.12 -6.35
N LEU A 246 2.82 14.14 -5.50
CA LEU A 246 1.69 14.53 -4.65
C LEU A 246 0.51 15.05 -5.47
N SER A 247 0.76 15.75 -6.57
CA SER A 247 -0.27 16.19 -7.52
C SER A 247 -0.94 15.01 -8.22
N ARG A 248 -0.18 14.04 -8.74
CA ARG A 248 -0.72 12.82 -9.36
C ARG A 248 -1.59 12.01 -8.40
N ILE A 249 -1.16 11.82 -7.16
CA ILE A 249 -1.99 11.16 -6.13
C ILE A 249 -3.26 11.99 -5.87
N THR A 250 -3.14 13.31 -5.79
CA THR A 250 -4.28 14.21 -5.60
C THR A 250 -5.30 14.11 -6.74
N GLU A 251 -4.83 14.11 -7.99
CA GLU A 251 -5.66 13.95 -9.19
C GLU A 251 -6.38 12.61 -9.20
N ARG A 252 -5.66 11.51 -8.91
CA ARG A 252 -6.24 10.16 -8.80
C ARG A 252 -7.32 10.10 -7.72
N ILE A 253 -7.10 10.71 -6.55
CA ILE A 253 -8.11 10.78 -5.48
C ILE A 253 -9.33 11.60 -5.91
N ASN A 254 -9.13 12.75 -6.54
CA ASN A 254 -10.22 13.62 -6.96
C ASN A 254 -11.07 12.99 -8.08
N ALA A 255 -10.45 12.18 -8.94
CA ALA A 255 -11.14 11.39 -9.96
C ALA A 255 -12.14 10.37 -9.38
N LEU A 256 -12.04 10.01 -8.10
CA LEU A 256 -13.02 9.14 -7.42
C LEU A 256 -14.38 9.80 -7.14
N GLY A 257 -14.48 11.13 -7.33
CA GLY A 257 -15.72 11.87 -7.13
C GLY A 257 -16.19 11.88 -5.66
N LEU A 258 -15.23 11.93 -4.71
CA LEU A 258 -15.49 11.95 -3.26
C LEU A 258 -15.42 13.38 -2.67
N GLY A 259 -15.58 14.40 -3.53
CA GLY A 259 -15.28 15.79 -3.26
C GLY A 259 -13.83 16.15 -3.57
N GLU A 260 -13.49 17.43 -3.50
CA GLU A 260 -12.14 17.92 -3.73
C GLU A 260 -11.25 17.69 -2.51
N HIS A 261 -10.09 17.07 -2.74
CA HIS A 261 -9.07 16.81 -1.73
C HIS A 261 -7.71 17.31 -2.22
N ARG A 262 -6.82 17.53 -1.26
CA ARG A 262 -5.40 17.83 -1.45
C ARG A 262 -4.58 16.86 -0.62
N VAL A 263 -3.63 16.22 -1.26
CA VAL A 263 -2.59 15.43 -0.57
C VAL A 263 -1.47 16.37 -0.18
N ALA A 264 -1.02 16.27 1.07
CA ALA A 264 0.13 17.01 1.55
C ALA A 264 0.99 16.15 2.47
N LEU A 265 2.30 16.32 2.35
CA LEU A 265 3.24 15.89 3.37
C LEU A 265 3.18 16.90 4.52
N LEU A 266 2.68 16.48 5.67
CA LEU A 266 2.75 17.33 6.87
C LEU A 266 4.10 17.09 7.56
N ALA A 267 4.84 18.17 7.80
CA ALA A 267 5.93 18.15 8.75
C ALA A 267 5.35 18.17 10.18
N PRO A 268 5.69 17.19 11.03
CA PRO A 268 5.87 17.55 12.42
C PRO A 268 7.13 16.91 13.01
N ARG A 269 7.63 17.58 14.07
CA ARG A 269 8.85 17.35 14.85
C ARG A 269 9.22 15.91 15.26
N ARG A 270 8.43 14.85 14.99
CA ARG A 270 8.74 13.46 15.40
C ARG A 270 8.31 12.32 14.45
N SER A 271 7.47 12.54 13.43
CA SER A 271 7.12 11.51 12.42
C SER A 271 6.27 12.14 11.31
N THR A 272 6.83 12.30 10.12
CA THR A 272 6.14 12.86 8.94
C THR A 272 5.12 11.86 8.40
N VAL A 273 3.92 12.36 8.14
CA VAL A 273 2.74 11.60 7.70
C VAL A 273 2.18 12.30 6.46
N LEU A 274 2.07 11.59 5.34
CA LEU A 274 1.22 12.01 4.23
C LEU A 274 -0.22 12.05 4.73
N ARG A 275 -0.89 13.19 4.59
CA ARG A 275 -2.29 13.39 4.94
C ARG A 275 -3.10 13.90 3.77
N ILE A 276 -4.35 13.45 3.73
CA ILE A 276 -5.36 13.91 2.76
C ILE A 276 -6.28 14.90 3.48
N ARG A 277 -6.44 16.09 2.90
CA ARG A 277 -7.34 17.14 3.42
C ARG A 277 -8.37 17.50 2.36
N ARG A 278 -9.61 17.74 2.77
CA ARG A 278 -10.64 18.26 1.88
C ARG A 278 -10.38 19.75 1.59
N VAL A 279 -10.53 20.16 0.34
CA VAL A 279 -10.55 21.58 -0.05
C VAL A 279 -11.96 22.11 0.22
N LYS A 280 -12.05 23.30 0.82
CA LYS A 280 -13.34 23.94 1.13
C LYS A 280 -13.99 24.48 -0.12
#